data_AF-A0A0G2BDT2-F1
#
_entry.id   AF-A0A0G2BDT2-F1
#
_cell.length_a   1.000
_cell.length_b   1.000
_cell.length_c   1.000
_cell.angle_alpha   90.00
_cell.angle_beta   90.00
_cell.angle_gamma   90.00
#
_symmetry.space_group_name_H-M   'P 1'
#
loop_
_entity.id
_entity.type
_entity.pdbx_description
1 polymer ?
#
loop_
_entity_poly.entity_id
_entity_poly.type
_entity_poly.pdbx_seq_one_letter_code
_entity_poly.pdbx_strand_id
1 'polypeptide(L)'
;MTFAQFVGSGSTGVIGVINTVIVPLIFALAFVVFIWGVINYFFLHGGDEAKRSEGRQFIGWGILGMVVLLSVWGLVNLLLSTLGIAPAR
;
A
#
# COMPACT_ATOMS: atom_id res chain seq x y z
N MET A 1 34.43 5.79 3.89
CA MET A 1 32.98 5.51 3.86
C MET A 1 32.38 6.19 5.07
N THR A 2 31.77 7.37 4.91
CA THR A 2 31.23 8.13 6.06
C THR A 2 29.82 7.66 6.43
N PHE A 3 29.37 7.91 7.65
CA PHE A 3 28.01 7.61 8.12
C PHE A 3 26.93 8.24 7.20
N ALA A 4 27.21 9.41 6.61
CA ALA A 4 26.35 10.04 5.62
C ALA A 4 26.19 9.22 4.32
N GLN A 5 27.20 8.44 3.92
CA GLN A 5 27.10 7.49 2.80
C GLN A 5 26.36 6.19 3.19
N PHE A 6 26.35 5.84 4.48
CA PHE A 6 25.63 4.67 5.00
C PHE A 6 24.13 4.95 5.14
N VAL A 7 23.77 6.14 5.62
CA VAL A 7 22.39 6.61 5.73
C VAL A 7 21.83 7.06 4.37
N GLY A 8 22.69 7.52 3.46
CA GLY A 8 22.35 7.81 2.07
C GLY A 8 21.95 9.26 1.84
N SER A 9 22.88 10.07 1.33
CA SER A 9 22.54 11.29 0.59
C SER A 9 22.22 10.89 -0.86
N GLY A 10 21.06 10.24 -1.08
CA GLY A 10 20.61 9.81 -2.42
C GLY A 10 19.91 8.44 -2.47
N SER A 11 19.71 7.93 -3.69
CA SER A 11 18.97 6.69 -3.99
C SER A 11 19.70 5.38 -3.64
N THR A 12 20.97 5.45 -3.25
CA THR A 12 21.84 4.29 -3.01
C THR A 12 22.07 3.93 -1.53
N GLY A 13 21.61 4.75 -0.59
CA GLY A 13 21.70 4.41 0.84
C GLY A 13 20.55 3.53 1.31
N VAL A 14 20.65 3.01 2.55
CA VAL A 14 19.63 2.12 3.15
C VAL A 14 18.23 2.73 3.08
N ILE A 15 18.11 4.05 3.32
CA ILE A 15 16.83 4.77 3.24
C ILE A 15 16.32 4.87 1.79
N GLY A 16 17.21 5.04 0.82
CA GLY A 16 16.87 5.06 -0.61
C GLY A 16 16.29 3.73 -1.07
N VAL A 17 16.92 2.61 -0.72
CA VAL A 17 16.42 1.26 -1.07
C VAL A 17 15.06 0.97 -0.42
N ILE A 18 14.86 1.37 0.84
CA ILE A 18 13.57 1.21 1.51
C ILE A 18 12.47 1.96 0.76
N ASN A 19 12.73 3.23 0.40
CA ASN A 19 11.71 4.07 -0.22
C ASN A 19 11.44 3.70 -1.69
N THR A 20 12.45 3.24 -2.43
CA THR A 20 12.32 2.92 -3.87
C THR A 20 11.92 1.48 -4.14
N VAL A 21 12.23 0.54 -3.24
CA VAL A 21 12.00 -0.90 -3.46
C VAL A 21 11.00 -1.47 -2.47
N ILE A 22 11.22 -1.27 -1.17
CA ILE A 22 10.41 -1.95 -0.13
C ILE A 22 8.99 -1.38 -0.06
N VAL A 23 8.86 -0.06 -0.04
CA VAL A 23 7.57 0.63 -0.03
C VAL A 23 6.66 0.18 -1.19
N PRO A 24 7.08 0.28 -2.47
CA PRO A 24 6.23 -0.14 -3.58
C PRO A 24 6.01 -1.66 -3.60
N LEU A 25 6.96 -2.47 -3.12
CA LEU A 25 6.80 -3.92 -3.03
C LEU A 25 5.69 -4.33 -2.04
N ILE A 26 5.66 -3.72 -0.85
CA ILE A 26 4.60 -3.96 0.14
C ILE A 26 3.24 -3.52 -0.43
N PHE A 27 3.22 -2.39 -1.14
CA PHE A 27 2.01 -1.90 -1.79
C PHE A 27 1.50 -2.86 -2.87
N ALA A 28 2.40 -3.38 -3.70
CA ALA A 28 2.08 -4.38 -4.72
C ALA A 28 1.55 -5.67 -4.09
N LEU A 29 2.18 -6.17 -3.02
CA LEU A 29 1.69 -7.33 -2.29
C LEU A 29 0.30 -7.11 -1.69
N ALA A 30 0.07 -5.97 -1.04
CA ALA A 30 -1.23 -5.61 -0.49
C ALA A 30 -2.30 -5.53 -1.60
N PHE A 31 -1.95 -4.98 -2.75
CA PHE A 31 -2.84 -4.89 -3.91
C PHE A 31 -3.18 -6.26 -4.50
N VAL A 32 -2.20 -7.17 -4.59
CA VAL A 32 -2.43 -8.55 -5.05
C VAL A 32 -3.34 -9.31 -4.08
N VAL A 33 -3.12 -9.20 -2.76
CA VAL A 33 -3.97 -9.81 -1.74
C VAL A 33 -5.38 -9.24 -1.79
N PHE A 34 -5.52 -7.93 -2.03
CA PHE A 34 -6.82 -7.30 -2.22
C PHE A 34 -7.57 -7.87 -3.44
N ILE A 35 -6.91 -7.95 -4.60
CA ILE A 35 -7.50 -8.54 -5.81
C ILE A 35 -7.88 -9.99 -5.59
N TRP A 36 -7.01 -10.78 -4.95
CA TRP A 36 -7.30 -12.18 -4.61
C TRP A 36 -8.52 -12.31 -3.70
N GLY A 37 -8.64 -11.44 -2.70
CA GLY A 37 -9.82 -11.37 -1.83
C GLY A 37 -11.10 -11.10 -2.62
N VAL A 38 -11.09 -10.11 -3.51
CA VAL A 38 -12.26 -9.80 -4.35
C VAL A 38 -12.63 -10.97 -5.24
N ILE A 39 -11.66 -11.58 -5.93
CA ILE A 39 -11.91 -12.70 -6.84
C ILE A 39 -12.46 -13.92 -6.09
N ASN A 40 -11.84 -14.28 -4.97
CA ASN A 40 -12.24 -15.45 -4.18
C ASN A 40 -13.66 -15.31 -3.63
N TYR A 41 -14.03 -14.14 -3.13
CA TYR A 41 -15.37 -13.93 -2.58
C TYR A 41 -16.45 -13.73 -3.65
N PHE A 42 -16.12 -13.13 -4.79
CA PHE A 42 -17.11 -12.84 -5.84
C PHE A 42 -17.30 -13.98 -6.84
N PHE A 43 -16.22 -14.66 -7.26
CA PHE A 43 -16.28 -15.70 -8.30
C PHE A 43 -16.42 -17.12 -7.74
N LEU A 44 -15.75 -17.46 -6.63
CA LEU A 44 -15.75 -18.85 -6.13
C LEU A 44 -16.94 -19.18 -5.21
N HIS A 45 -17.58 -18.17 -4.62
CA HIS A 45 -18.58 -18.37 -3.56
C HIS A 45 -19.97 -17.78 -3.87
N GLY A 46 -20.22 -17.38 -5.13
CA GLY A 46 -21.46 -16.68 -5.52
C GLY A 46 -22.76 -17.47 -5.42
N GLY A 47 -22.69 -18.79 -5.21
CA GLY A 47 -23.85 -19.69 -5.20
C GLY A 47 -24.46 -19.99 -3.82
N ASP A 48 -23.83 -19.57 -2.72
CA ASP A 48 -24.21 -20.00 -1.37
C ASP A 48 -24.50 -18.79 -0.43
N GLU A 49 -25.70 -18.73 0.14
CA GLU A 49 -26.22 -17.56 0.87
C GLU A 49 -25.43 -17.24 2.15
N ALA A 50 -24.92 -18.26 2.84
CA ALA A 50 -24.09 -18.11 4.04
C ALA A 50 -22.75 -17.45 3.72
N LYS A 51 -22.11 -17.89 2.62
CA LYS A 51 -20.82 -17.37 2.15
C LYS A 51 -20.92 -15.96 1.59
N ARG A 52 -22.09 -15.54 1.09
CA ARG A 52 -22.35 -14.15 0.70
C ARG A 52 -22.27 -13.17 1.86
N SER A 53 -22.75 -13.56 3.05
CA SER A 53 -22.65 -12.70 4.22
C SER A 53 -21.20 -12.46 4.64
N GLU A 54 -20.42 -13.54 4.65
CA GLU A 54 -18.99 -13.51 4.95
C GLU A 54 -18.21 -12.71 3.90
N GLY A 55 -18.55 -12.85 2.61
CA GLY A 55 -17.93 -12.08 1.53
C GLY A 55 -18.23 -10.60 1.56
N ARG A 56 -19.43 -10.18 1.97
CA ARG A 56 -19.73 -8.76 2.19
C ARG A 56 -18.86 -8.16 3.29
N GLN A 57 -18.66 -8.89 4.38
CA GLN A 57 -17.79 -8.45 5.47
C GLN A 57 -16.33 -8.35 4.98
N PHE A 58 -15.85 -9.34 4.22
CA PHE A 58 -14.48 -9.35 3.70
C PHE A 58 -14.22 -8.22 2.69
N ILE A 59 -15.18 -7.91 1.82
CA ILE A 59 -15.10 -6.77 0.90
C ILE A 59 -15.07 -5.45 1.68
N GLY A 60 -15.89 -5.32 2.73
CA GLY A 60 -15.86 -4.16 3.61
C GLY A 60 -14.47 -3.93 4.22
N TRP A 61 -13.84 -4.99 4.72
CA TRP A 61 -12.46 -4.94 5.23
C TRP A 61 -11.42 -4.66 4.14
N GLY A 62 -11.60 -5.22 2.93
CA GLY A 62 -10.72 -4.95 1.79
C GLY A 62 -10.77 -3.49 1.34
N ILE A 63 -11.97 -2.93 1.19
CA ILE A 63 -12.16 -1.53 0.80
C ILE A 63 -11.59 -0.60 1.88
N LEU A 64 -11.85 -0.90 3.15
CA LEU A 64 -11.29 -0.13 4.26
C LEU A 64 -9.75 -0.16 4.23
N GLY A 65 -9.15 -1.31 3.96
CA GLY A 65 -7.70 -1.46 3.79
C GLY A 65 -7.13 -0.60 2.66
N MET A 66 -7.79 -0.56 1.50
CA MET A 66 -7.39 0.32 0.39
C MET A 66 -7.50 1.80 0.75
N VAL A 67 -8.60 2.21 1.38
CA VAL A 67 -8.83 3.60 1.78
C VAL A 67 -7.74 4.05 2.76
N VAL A 68 -7.36 3.21 3.72
CA VAL A 68 -6.27 3.51 4.66
C VAL A 68 -4.92 3.64 3.95
N LEU A 69 -4.58 2.70 3.07
CA LEU A 69 -3.32 2.75 2.29
C LEU A 69 -3.21 4.03 1.46
N LEU A 70 -4.29 4.41 0.78
CA LEU A 70 -4.33 5.65 -0.02
C LEU A 70 -4.36 6.90 0.86
N SER A 71 -5.07 6.87 1.99
CA SER A 71 -5.17 7.99 2.92
C SER A 71 -3.81 8.34 3.54
N VAL A 72 -3.06 7.34 4.00
CA VAL A 72 -1.71 7.56 4.56
C VAL A 72 -0.77 8.16 3.52
N TRP A 73 -0.74 7.61 2.30
CA TRP A 73 0.12 8.16 1.23
C TRP A 73 -0.34 9.52 0.70
N GLY A 74 -1.65 9.74 0.63
CA GLY A 74 -2.23 11.04 0.28
C GLY A 74 -1.86 12.11 1.30
N LEU A 75 -1.96 11.78 2.59
CA LEU A 75 -1.56 12.66 3.69
C LEU A 75 -0.06 12.94 3.69
N VAL A 76 0.78 11.91 3.48
CA VAL A 76 2.23 12.07 3.37
C VAL A 76 2.59 13.00 2.21
N ASN A 77 2.00 12.81 1.03
CA ASN A 77 2.24 13.70 -0.10
C ASN A 77 1.75 15.13 0.18
N LEU A 78 0.61 15.30 0.84
CA LEU A 78 0.08 16.60 1.22
C LEU A 78 1.04 17.30 2.20
N LEU A 79 1.51 16.60 3.24
CA LEU A 79 2.48 17.12 4.20
C LEU A 79 3.79 17.52 3.52
N LEU A 80 4.36 16.65 2.68
CA LEU A 80 5.58 16.95 1.91
C LEU A 80 5.39 18.17 1.01
N SER A 81 4.23 18.31 0.36
CA SER A 81 3.87 19.48 -0.44
C SER A 81 3.73 20.75 0.39
N THR A 82 3.12 20.68 1.57
CA THR A 82 2.97 21.85 2.47
C THR A 82 4.30 22.30 3.05
N LEU A 83 5.24 21.37 3.25
CA LEU A 83 6.57 21.65 3.77
C LEU A 83 7.58 22.04 2.68
N GLY A 84 7.17 22.11 1.40
CA GLY A 84 8.03 22.46 0.27
C GLY A 84 9.08 21.39 -0.07
N ILE A 85 8.93 20.18 0.45
CA ILE A 85 9.84 19.03 0.27
C ILE A 85 9.20 17.96 -0.62
N ALA A 86 8.17 18.34 -1.39
CA ALA A 86 7.51 17.44 -2.32
C ALA A 86 8.56 16.78 -3.22
N PRO A 87 8.60 15.44 -3.31
CA PRO A 87 9.51 14.77 -4.21
C PRO A 87 9.20 15.27 -5.62
N ALA A 88 10.18 15.95 -6.24
CA ALA A 88 10.13 16.32 -7.64
C ALA A 88 9.96 15.01 -8.42
N ARG A 89 8.76 14.79 -8.94
CA ARG A 89 8.46 13.64 -9.77
C ARG A 89 9.18 13.75 -11.09
#